data_AF-A0A3A9XUS5-F1
#
_entry.id   AF-A0A3A9XUS5-F1
#
_cell.length_a   1.000
_cell.length_b   1.000
_cell.length_c   1.000
_cell.angle_alpha   90.00
_cell.angle_beta   90.00
_cell.angle_gamma   90.00
#
_symmetry.space_group_name_H-M   'P 1'
#
loop_
_entity.id
_entity.type
_entity.pdbx_description
1 polymer ?
#
loop_
_entity_poly.entity_id
_entity_poly.type
_entity_poly.pdbx_seq_one_letter_code
_entity_poly.pdbx_strand_id
1 'polypeptide(L)'
;MSYILGISAFYHDSAACLLKNGKIIAAAQEERFTRKKHDPSFPKKAIEFCLKEAGIGIEEISLIVFYEKPFLKFDRIINSIQANTPFGFSFFRKSIKSWTKTKLWIPAIIKKELAFTGNVLFSEHHEAHAAGAFFSSPFSESAIVTIDGVGEKACTTIGLGNNNEVKIIKEQHYPHSFGLLYSAFTQYCGFKINSGEYKLMGLAPYGKPIYKELILKHFVTITDQAEIHLDLKYFSFDKGKTTINKAFCDVLGQLARKPSEEMTSFYCDVASSIQSVTEDFLVKLLRYTKKITKSDNVCLSGGVALNCKANGELLTKDIFKNIWVQPAAGDGGGAMGAAFVGWYHYLKNERTYIDNTLPEQAYLGIGYSNDAIEAVLKEHQIDYSLVNDKELCEEVSDQLKGKKIIGWFQGKMEFGPRALGNRSILASPLYSDMKKHVNMRIKKREGFRPFAPIVLEEKAKDWFLDSISSKYMLFTFRSDKKEKIPSCIHEDGTARVQTLSSEENPLLHQLISSFEDKTSCPVLINTSFNVRGEPIVASPLDALRCFFQTEMDILVLGNYIIYKERNRNVSETLSKQIQYELD
;
A
#
# COMPACT_ATOMS: atom_id res chain seq x y z
N MET A 1 21.89 -24.39 -2.21
CA MET A 1 21.01 -23.22 -2.40
C MET A 1 20.36 -22.93 -1.07
N SER A 2 20.15 -21.66 -0.72
CA SER A 2 19.54 -21.31 0.57
C SER A 2 18.28 -20.50 0.37
N TYR A 3 17.18 -21.01 0.93
CA TYR A 3 15.87 -20.36 0.92
C TYR A 3 15.58 -19.74 2.29
N ILE A 4 15.11 -18.49 2.28
CA ILE A 4 14.74 -17.77 3.50
C ILE A 4 13.30 -17.28 3.37
N LEU A 5 12.49 -17.62 4.37
CA LEU A 5 11.10 -17.19 4.44
C LEU A 5 10.96 -16.08 5.48
N GLY A 6 10.54 -14.90 5.04
CA GLY A 6 10.13 -13.81 5.92
C GLY A 6 8.62 -13.81 6.15
N ILE A 7 8.20 -13.54 7.38
CA ILE A 7 6.78 -13.56 7.79
C ILE A 7 6.43 -12.26 8.53
N SER A 8 5.32 -11.64 8.12
CA SER A 8 4.64 -10.56 8.84
C SER A 8 3.21 -10.99 9.18
N ALA A 9 2.78 -10.88 10.44
CA ALA A 9 1.46 -11.37 10.89
C ALA A 9 1.01 -10.79 12.24
N PHE A 10 -0.26 -11.03 12.61
CA PHE A 10 -0.86 -10.75 13.92
C PHE A 10 -1.10 -9.27 14.30
N TYR A 11 -1.09 -8.38 13.31
CA TYR A 11 -1.52 -6.99 13.45
C TYR A 11 -2.53 -6.56 12.38
N HIS A 12 -2.08 -6.36 11.15
CA HIS A 12 -2.86 -6.25 9.91
C HIS A 12 -1.94 -6.55 8.72
N ASP A 13 -2.52 -6.78 7.54
CA ASP A 13 -1.79 -6.98 6.28
C ASP A 13 -0.74 -8.11 6.31
N SER A 14 -1.09 -9.24 6.92
CA SER A 14 -0.19 -10.38 7.05
C SER A 14 0.33 -10.83 5.69
N ALA A 15 1.61 -11.18 5.63
CA ALA A 15 2.31 -11.44 4.38
C ALA A 15 3.46 -12.44 4.56
N ALA A 16 3.86 -13.02 3.44
CA ALA A 16 5.03 -13.87 3.32
C ALA A 16 5.90 -13.42 2.14
N CYS A 17 7.22 -13.55 2.29
CA CYS A 17 8.19 -13.31 1.23
C CYS A 17 9.25 -14.40 1.26
N LEU A 18 9.54 -14.99 0.10
CA LEU A 18 10.55 -16.03 -0.06
C LEU A 18 11.73 -15.50 -0.86
N LEU A 19 12.93 -15.61 -0.27
CA LEU A 19 14.19 -15.35 -0.94
C LEU A 19 14.87 -16.65 -1.34
N LYS A 20 15.57 -16.62 -2.47
CA LYS A 20 16.53 -17.65 -2.89
C LYS A 20 17.84 -16.96 -3.24
N ASN A 21 18.90 -17.26 -2.49
CA ASN A 21 20.23 -16.68 -2.70
C ASN A 21 20.20 -15.13 -2.82
N GLY A 22 19.45 -14.45 -1.96
CA GLY A 22 19.35 -12.98 -1.94
C GLY A 22 18.37 -12.35 -2.95
N LYS A 23 17.80 -13.13 -3.87
CA LYS A 23 16.76 -12.67 -4.81
C LYS A 23 15.36 -13.00 -4.31
N ILE A 24 14.40 -12.12 -4.57
CA ILE A 24 12.99 -12.36 -4.25
C ILE A 24 12.40 -13.33 -5.28
N ILE A 25 11.82 -14.43 -4.83
CA ILE A 25 11.16 -15.41 -5.71
C ILE A 25 9.65 -15.15 -5.75
N ALA A 26 9.07 -14.91 -4.58
CA ALA A 26 7.63 -14.71 -4.42
C ALA A 26 7.35 -13.88 -3.16
N ALA A 27 6.33 -13.04 -3.23
CA ALA A 27 5.81 -12.33 -2.07
C ALA A 27 4.30 -12.10 -2.24
N ALA A 28 3.54 -12.32 -1.17
CA ALA A 28 2.09 -12.12 -1.20
C ALA A 28 1.52 -11.77 0.17
N GLN A 29 0.41 -11.03 0.16
CA GLN A 29 -0.39 -10.73 1.35
C GLN A 29 -1.52 -11.75 1.49
N GLU A 30 -1.78 -12.21 2.71
CA GLU A 30 -2.77 -13.24 3.03
C GLU A 30 -4.19 -12.83 2.61
N GLU A 31 -4.51 -11.53 2.72
CA GLU A 31 -5.81 -10.98 2.32
C GLU A 31 -6.18 -11.29 0.86
N ARG A 32 -5.19 -11.45 -0.02
CA ARG A 32 -5.40 -11.77 -1.43
C ARG A 32 -6.05 -13.14 -1.60
N PHE A 33 -5.75 -14.09 -0.71
CA PHE A 33 -6.24 -15.46 -0.78
C PHE A 33 -7.40 -15.75 0.18
N THR A 34 -7.47 -15.05 1.32
CA THR A 34 -8.59 -15.20 2.28
C THR A 34 -9.79 -14.35 1.92
N ARG A 35 -9.58 -13.34 1.06
CA ARG A 35 -10.56 -12.31 0.69
C ARG A 35 -11.02 -11.46 1.89
N LYS A 36 -10.32 -11.55 3.03
CA LYS A 36 -10.54 -10.72 4.22
C LYS A 36 -9.58 -9.55 4.18
N LYS A 37 -10.09 -8.34 4.00
CA LYS A 37 -9.26 -7.15 3.90
C LYS A 37 -8.50 -6.89 5.20
N HIS A 38 -7.21 -6.58 5.08
CA HIS A 38 -6.27 -6.37 6.17
C HIS A 38 -6.10 -7.59 7.08
N ASP A 39 -6.17 -8.81 6.52
CA ASP A 39 -6.15 -10.06 7.29
C ASP A 39 -4.95 -10.12 8.27
N PRO A 40 -5.19 -10.15 9.60
CA PRO A 40 -4.12 -10.20 10.59
C PRO A 40 -3.73 -11.65 10.97
N SER A 41 -4.34 -12.67 10.35
CA SER A 41 -4.09 -14.07 10.70
C SER A 41 -2.71 -14.55 10.25
N PHE A 42 -2.30 -15.73 10.71
CA PHE A 42 -1.07 -16.35 10.24
C PHE A 42 -1.15 -16.57 8.72
N PRO A 43 -0.14 -16.13 7.93
CA PRO A 43 -0.24 -16.04 6.47
C PRO A 43 -0.03 -17.39 5.77
N LYS A 44 -0.88 -18.37 6.10
CA LYS A 44 -0.74 -19.75 5.65
C LYS A 44 -0.82 -19.85 4.13
N LYS A 45 -1.81 -19.22 3.50
CA LYS A 45 -2.00 -19.31 2.04
C LYS A 45 -0.91 -18.56 1.27
N ALA A 46 -0.43 -17.44 1.81
CA ALA A 46 0.69 -16.72 1.23
C ALA A 46 2.00 -17.53 1.29
N ILE A 47 2.25 -18.24 2.41
CA ILE A 47 3.41 -19.14 2.53
C ILE A 47 3.29 -20.32 1.55
N GLU A 48 2.13 -20.99 1.51
CA GLU A 48 1.86 -22.08 0.57
C GLU A 48 2.08 -21.64 -0.89
N PHE A 49 1.63 -20.45 -1.25
CA PHE A 49 1.90 -19.84 -2.55
C PHE A 49 3.41 -19.67 -2.79
N CYS A 50 4.15 -19.08 -1.86
CA CYS A 50 5.58 -18.83 -2.03
C CYS A 50 6.38 -20.13 -2.24
N LEU A 51 6.06 -21.17 -1.46
CA LEU A 51 6.68 -22.49 -1.58
C LEU A 51 6.35 -23.14 -2.93
N LYS A 52 5.09 -23.07 -3.35
CA LYS A 52 4.63 -23.60 -4.64
C LYS A 52 5.29 -22.88 -5.82
N GLU A 53 5.42 -21.56 -5.77
CA GLU A 53 6.06 -20.75 -6.81
C GLU A 53 7.54 -21.12 -6.98
N ALA A 54 8.22 -21.46 -5.88
CA ALA A 54 9.60 -21.93 -5.90
C ALA A 54 9.75 -23.44 -6.22
N GLY A 55 8.65 -24.21 -6.19
CA GLY A 55 8.66 -25.66 -6.40
C GLY A 55 9.36 -26.43 -5.28
N ILE A 56 9.28 -25.94 -4.03
CA ILE A 56 9.99 -26.51 -2.88
C ILE A 56 9.04 -26.91 -1.74
N GLY A 57 9.51 -27.82 -0.90
CA GLY A 57 8.90 -28.13 0.40
C GLY A 57 9.35 -27.19 1.52
N ILE A 58 8.71 -27.29 2.68
CA ILE A 58 9.07 -26.51 3.88
C ILE A 58 10.43 -26.93 4.46
N GLU A 59 10.80 -28.18 4.25
CA GLU A 59 12.07 -28.79 4.64
C GLU A 59 13.29 -28.20 3.93
N GLU A 60 13.09 -27.56 2.78
CA GLU A 60 14.14 -26.88 2.01
C GLU A 60 14.36 -25.43 2.48
N ILE A 61 13.53 -24.91 3.38
CA ILE A 61 13.72 -23.60 3.98
C ILE A 61 14.84 -23.67 5.02
N SER A 62 15.92 -22.91 4.78
CA SER A 62 17.05 -22.85 5.72
C SER A 62 16.69 -22.08 6.99
N LEU A 63 15.88 -21.03 6.85
CA LEU A 63 15.64 -20.04 7.88
C LEU A 63 14.27 -19.38 7.72
N ILE A 64 13.57 -19.22 8.84
CA ILE A 64 12.36 -18.38 8.91
C ILE A 64 12.67 -17.15 9.76
N VAL A 65 12.29 -15.96 9.30
CA VAL A 65 12.43 -14.71 10.07
C VAL A 65 11.07 -14.05 10.23
N PHE A 66 10.71 -13.76 11.49
CA PHE A 66 9.51 -13.01 11.82
C PHE A 66 9.83 -11.53 12.04
N TYR A 67 8.99 -10.65 11.50
CA TYR A 67 9.31 -9.23 11.33
C TYR A 67 9.35 -8.36 12.59
N GLU A 68 8.87 -8.86 13.74
CA GLU A 68 8.83 -8.11 15.01
C GLU A 68 9.27 -8.97 16.20
N LYS A 69 9.80 -8.35 17.26
CA LYS A 69 10.14 -9.04 18.52
C LYS A 69 8.97 -8.99 19.52
N PRO A 70 8.26 -10.11 19.78
CA PRO A 70 7.03 -10.05 20.58
C PRO A 70 7.24 -9.58 22.03
N PHE A 71 8.36 -9.94 22.66
CA PHE A 71 8.65 -9.54 24.05
C PHE A 71 8.82 -8.02 24.22
N LEU A 72 9.47 -7.33 23.29
CA LEU A 72 9.65 -5.88 23.36
C LEU A 72 8.31 -5.13 23.22
N LYS A 73 7.44 -5.63 22.35
CA LYS A 73 6.09 -5.10 22.16
C LYS A 73 5.20 -5.35 23.39
N PHE A 74 5.35 -6.52 24.02
CA PHE A 74 4.68 -6.82 25.29
C PHE A 74 5.13 -5.87 26.40
N ASP A 75 6.45 -5.66 26.56
CA ASP A 75 7.04 -4.72 27.52
C ASP A 75 6.44 -3.30 27.37
N ARG A 76 6.36 -2.77 26.15
CA ARG A 76 5.72 -1.46 25.90
C ARG A 76 4.27 -1.41 26.40
N ILE A 77 3.47 -2.45 26.12
CA ILE A 77 2.06 -2.48 26.51
C ILE A 77 1.92 -2.47 28.04
N ILE A 78 2.75 -3.23 28.74
CA ILE A 78 2.74 -3.28 30.21
C ILE A 78 3.12 -1.92 30.79
N ASN A 79 4.20 -1.30 30.32
CA ASN A 79 4.65 0.01 30.79
C ASN A 79 3.59 1.11 30.53
N SER A 80 2.92 1.06 29.37
CA SER A 80 1.83 1.99 29.04
C SER A 80 0.61 1.84 29.95
N ILE A 81 0.32 0.62 30.41
CA ILE A 81 -0.79 0.35 31.33
C ILE A 81 -0.42 0.80 32.75
N GLN A 82 0.80 0.54 33.20
CA GLN A 82 1.26 0.94 34.54
C GLN A 82 1.19 2.46 34.72
N ALA A 83 1.58 3.22 33.70
CA ALA A 83 1.53 4.69 33.71
C ALA A 83 0.10 5.28 33.83
N ASN A 84 -0.96 4.49 33.59
CA ASN A 84 -2.36 4.94 33.56
C ASN A 84 -3.25 4.27 34.64
N THR A 85 -2.65 3.82 35.74
CA THR A 85 -3.34 3.22 36.90
C THR A 85 -4.12 4.30 37.68
N PRO A 86 -5.37 4.08 38.16
CA PRO A 86 -6.10 2.80 38.33
C PRO A 86 -7.06 2.41 37.20
N PHE A 87 -7.17 3.19 36.13
CA PHE A 87 -8.17 2.97 35.06
C PHE A 87 -7.79 1.85 34.06
N GLY A 88 -6.59 1.27 34.16
CA GLY A 88 -6.05 0.27 33.23
C GLY A 88 -6.34 -1.21 33.51
N PHE A 89 -6.87 -1.61 34.67
CA PHE A 89 -6.89 -3.04 35.08
C PHE A 89 -7.80 -3.94 34.23
N SER A 90 -8.96 -3.44 33.79
CA SER A 90 -9.87 -4.20 32.91
C SER A 90 -9.27 -4.41 31.51
N PHE A 91 -8.63 -3.36 30.97
CA PHE A 91 -7.90 -3.42 29.69
C PHE A 91 -6.67 -4.33 29.80
N PHE A 92 -5.91 -4.24 30.89
CA PHE A 92 -4.79 -5.12 31.24
C PHE A 92 -5.18 -6.59 31.21
N ARG A 93 -6.27 -6.96 31.88
CA ARG A 93 -6.74 -8.35 31.93
C ARG A 93 -7.10 -8.88 30.54
N LYS A 94 -7.71 -8.05 29.68
CA LYS A 94 -8.07 -8.42 28.30
C LYS A 94 -6.82 -8.55 27.42
N SER A 95 -5.89 -7.60 27.51
CA SER A 95 -4.63 -7.60 26.76
C SER A 95 -3.76 -8.79 27.16
N ILE A 96 -3.54 -9.04 28.45
CA ILE A 96 -2.73 -10.18 28.92
C ILE A 96 -3.30 -11.52 28.47
N LYS A 97 -4.62 -11.73 28.51
CA LYS A 97 -5.23 -12.99 28.05
C LYS A 97 -4.99 -13.27 26.56
N SER A 98 -4.94 -12.23 25.73
CA SER A 98 -4.61 -12.36 24.30
C SER A 98 -3.12 -12.67 24.12
N TRP A 99 -2.25 -11.91 24.79
CA TRP A 99 -0.80 -12.03 24.67
C TRP A 99 -0.23 -13.35 25.20
N THR A 100 -0.74 -13.83 26.33
CA THR A 100 -0.33 -15.11 26.94
C THR A 100 -0.75 -16.35 26.15
N LYS A 101 -1.78 -16.25 25.30
CA LYS A 101 -2.28 -17.37 24.48
C LYS A 101 -1.71 -17.44 23.07
N THR A 102 -1.31 -16.31 22.47
CA THR A 102 -0.85 -16.27 21.07
C THR A 102 0.49 -15.57 20.90
N LYS A 103 0.58 -14.29 21.26
CA LYS A 103 1.69 -13.43 20.83
C LYS A 103 3.04 -13.71 21.49
N LEU A 104 3.10 -14.34 22.67
CA LEU A 104 4.38 -14.74 23.27
C LEU A 104 4.95 -16.05 22.70
N TRP A 105 4.15 -16.81 21.95
CA TRP A 105 4.50 -18.16 21.47
C TRP A 105 4.68 -18.21 19.95
N ILE A 106 5.01 -17.09 19.31
CA ILE A 106 5.21 -17.00 17.85
C ILE A 106 6.16 -18.09 17.30
N PRO A 107 7.34 -18.37 17.90
CA PRO A 107 8.19 -19.45 17.38
C PRO A 107 7.48 -20.81 17.40
N ALA A 108 6.73 -21.12 18.47
CA ALA A 108 6.00 -22.39 18.58
C ALA A 108 4.83 -22.46 17.58
N ILE A 109 4.14 -21.34 17.34
CA ILE A 109 3.08 -21.24 16.32
C ILE A 109 3.66 -21.50 14.94
N ILE A 110 4.74 -20.80 14.55
CA ILE A 110 5.38 -20.98 13.24
C ILE A 110 5.81 -22.44 13.05
N LYS A 111 6.53 -23.02 14.02
CA LYS A 111 6.99 -24.40 13.95
C LYS A 111 5.82 -25.40 13.85
N LYS A 112 4.74 -25.17 14.58
CA LYS A 112 3.56 -26.04 14.56
C LYS A 112 2.78 -25.92 13.24
N GLU A 113 2.45 -24.71 12.82
CA GLU A 113 1.63 -24.46 11.62
C GLU A 113 2.33 -24.92 10.34
N LEU A 114 3.67 -24.83 10.29
CA LEU A 114 4.46 -25.21 9.13
C LEU A 114 5.13 -26.58 9.25
N ALA A 115 4.98 -27.28 10.38
CA ALA A 115 5.78 -28.46 10.71
C ALA A 115 7.31 -28.23 10.54
N PHE A 116 7.76 -26.98 10.79
CA PHE A 116 9.13 -26.57 10.55
C PHE A 116 10.03 -26.90 11.74
N THR A 117 11.15 -27.58 11.48
CA THR A 117 12.10 -28.02 12.51
C THR A 117 13.33 -27.11 12.62
N GLY A 118 13.56 -26.23 11.65
CA GLY A 118 14.72 -25.35 11.60
C GLY A 118 14.64 -24.13 12.54
N ASN A 119 15.51 -23.16 12.26
CA ASN A 119 15.65 -21.96 13.07
C ASN A 119 14.62 -20.89 12.71
N VAL A 120 13.96 -20.34 13.73
CA VAL A 120 13.06 -19.20 13.63
C VAL A 120 13.72 -18.01 14.31
N LEU A 121 14.03 -16.98 13.54
CA LEU A 121 14.63 -15.73 14.01
C LEU A 121 13.61 -14.59 14.02
N PHE A 122 14.03 -13.48 14.61
CA PHE A 122 13.23 -12.27 14.78
C PHE A 122 14.05 -11.06 14.40
N SER A 123 13.51 -10.20 13.54
CA SER A 123 14.00 -8.83 13.35
C SER A 123 13.22 -7.87 14.24
N GLU A 124 13.73 -6.65 14.42
CA GLU A 124 12.89 -5.55 14.93
C GLU A 124 11.97 -5.04 13.82
N HIS A 125 10.79 -4.51 14.17
CA HIS A 125 9.79 -4.03 13.20
C HIS A 125 10.36 -2.94 12.28
N HIS A 126 11.02 -1.95 12.89
CA HIS A 126 11.64 -0.86 12.15
C HIS A 126 12.90 -1.29 11.40
N GLU A 127 13.62 -2.30 11.91
CA GLU A 127 14.73 -2.92 11.17
C GLU A 127 14.22 -3.63 9.92
N ALA A 128 13.12 -4.38 10.00
CA ALA A 128 12.50 -5.02 8.85
C ALA A 128 12.07 -3.98 7.81
N HIS A 129 11.40 -2.90 8.22
CA HIS A 129 11.05 -1.80 7.31
C HIS A 129 12.28 -1.14 6.67
N ALA A 130 13.34 -0.90 7.43
CA ALA A 130 14.57 -0.30 6.95
C ALA A 130 15.30 -1.22 5.95
N ALA A 131 15.45 -2.49 6.30
CA ALA A 131 16.05 -3.54 5.46
C ALA A 131 15.24 -3.75 4.18
N GLY A 132 13.91 -3.82 4.28
CA GLY A 132 12.99 -3.96 3.15
C GLY A 132 13.17 -2.85 2.13
N ALA A 133 13.23 -1.60 2.57
CA ALA A 133 13.44 -0.46 1.67
C ALA A 133 14.85 -0.39 1.11
N PHE A 134 15.88 -0.57 1.93
CA PHE A 134 17.27 -0.42 1.48
C PHE A 134 17.71 -1.56 0.55
N PHE A 135 17.48 -2.81 0.95
CA PHE A 135 17.95 -3.95 0.17
C PHE A 135 17.15 -4.19 -1.11
N SER A 136 15.89 -3.71 -1.18
CA SER A 136 15.15 -3.67 -2.44
C SER A 136 15.49 -2.47 -3.31
N SER A 137 16.20 -1.46 -2.78
CA SER A 137 16.60 -0.28 -3.55
C SER A 137 17.77 -0.59 -4.49
N PRO A 138 17.93 0.20 -5.57
CA PRO A 138 19.09 0.10 -6.45
C PRO A 138 20.37 0.72 -5.87
N PHE A 139 20.35 1.24 -4.64
CA PHE A 139 21.45 2.03 -4.09
C PHE A 139 22.43 1.17 -3.28
N SER A 140 23.73 1.33 -3.51
CA SER A 140 24.79 0.73 -2.67
C SER A 140 24.90 1.41 -1.31
N GLU A 141 24.70 2.72 -1.24
CA GLU A 141 24.66 3.52 -0.01
C GLU A 141 23.43 4.44 -0.02
N SER A 142 22.73 4.50 1.10
CA SER A 142 21.54 5.34 1.23
C SER A 142 21.24 5.70 2.68
N ALA A 143 20.72 6.90 2.90
CA ALA A 143 20.01 7.20 4.14
C ALA A 143 18.70 6.40 4.15
N ILE A 144 18.26 5.98 5.33
CA ILE A 144 17.01 5.22 5.47
C ILE A 144 16.12 5.95 6.44
N VAL A 145 14.85 6.14 6.08
CA VAL A 145 13.85 6.75 6.95
C VAL A 145 12.60 5.89 6.97
N THR A 146 12.29 5.33 8.13
CA THR A 146 11.07 4.56 8.36
C THR A 146 10.11 5.39 9.22
N ILE A 147 8.86 5.56 8.78
CA ILE A 147 7.87 6.38 9.47
C ILE A 147 6.54 5.62 9.52
N ASP A 148 6.13 5.23 10.71
CA ASP A 148 5.01 4.32 10.90
C ASP A 148 4.12 4.74 12.08
N GLY A 149 3.02 4.00 12.28
CA GLY A 149 2.17 4.14 13.46
C GLY A 149 2.96 3.85 14.73
N VAL A 150 3.21 2.57 15.03
CA VAL A 150 4.09 2.11 16.12
C VAL A 150 4.55 0.69 15.85
N GLY A 151 5.86 0.44 15.91
CA GLY A 151 6.43 -0.92 15.99
C GLY A 151 6.38 -1.50 17.41
N GLU A 152 7.51 -2.03 17.88
CA GLU A 152 7.65 -2.44 19.28
C GLU A 152 7.71 -1.23 20.21
N LYS A 153 8.52 -0.22 19.87
CA LYS A 153 8.67 1.06 20.56
C LYS A 153 8.85 2.23 19.60
N ALA A 154 9.63 2.03 18.53
CA ALA A 154 9.88 3.04 17.52
C ALA A 154 8.61 3.38 16.71
N CYS A 155 8.57 4.64 16.27
CA CYS A 155 7.53 5.20 15.40
C CYS A 155 8.17 5.92 14.19
N THR A 156 9.37 6.47 14.38
CA THR A 156 10.22 6.98 13.30
C THR A 156 11.65 6.51 13.51
N THR A 157 12.32 6.09 12.45
CA THR A 157 13.72 5.65 12.50
C THR A 157 14.51 6.30 11.38
N ILE A 158 15.71 6.79 11.70
CA ILE A 158 16.73 7.20 10.74
C ILE A 158 17.88 6.21 10.81
N GLY A 159 18.27 5.65 9.66
CA GLY A 159 19.39 4.75 9.50
C GLY A 159 20.29 5.10 8.32
N LEU A 160 21.37 4.34 8.18
CA LEU A 160 22.25 4.33 7.03
C LEU A 160 22.38 2.90 6.52
N GLY A 161 22.14 2.71 5.24
CA GLY A 161 22.43 1.49 4.53
C GLY A 161 23.76 1.61 3.78
N ASN A 162 24.61 0.60 3.89
CA ASN A 162 25.84 0.50 3.12
C ASN A 162 26.08 -0.96 2.73
N ASN A 163 26.09 -1.25 1.43
CA ASN A 163 26.19 -2.59 0.85
C ASN A 163 25.19 -3.56 1.51
N ASN A 164 25.64 -4.56 2.27
CA ASN A 164 24.83 -5.57 2.94
C ASN A 164 24.50 -5.23 4.42
N GLU A 165 24.73 -3.99 4.85
CA GLU A 165 24.48 -3.57 6.23
C GLU A 165 23.43 -2.46 6.30
N VAL A 166 22.55 -2.54 7.30
CA VAL A 166 21.69 -1.44 7.74
C VAL A 166 21.99 -1.12 9.19
N LYS A 167 22.31 0.14 9.47
CA LYS A 167 22.59 0.65 10.81
C LYS A 167 21.57 1.71 11.20
N ILE A 168 20.87 1.49 12.30
CA ILE A 168 19.98 2.49 12.89
C ILE A 168 20.81 3.54 13.64
N ILE A 169 20.56 4.83 13.38
CA ILE A 169 21.27 5.97 13.97
C ILE A 169 20.42 6.65 15.04
N LYS A 170 19.13 6.83 14.76
CA LYS A 170 18.22 7.57 15.62
C LYS A 170 16.81 7.00 15.53
N GLU A 171 16.11 7.02 16.66
CA GLU A 171 14.72 6.61 16.75
C GLU A 171 13.88 7.63 17.53
N GLN A 172 12.64 7.80 17.11
CA GLN A 172 11.56 8.42 17.86
C GLN A 172 10.66 7.31 18.37
N HIS A 173 10.34 7.33 19.67
CA HIS A 173 9.53 6.30 20.31
C HIS A 173 8.11 6.76 20.62
N TYR A 174 7.22 5.79 20.78
CA TYR A 174 5.86 5.96 21.34
C TYR A 174 5.94 6.64 22.72
N PRO A 175 5.02 7.58 23.06
CA PRO A 175 3.76 7.90 22.38
C PRO A 175 3.84 8.97 21.29
N HIS A 176 5.01 9.53 21.01
CA HIS A 176 5.13 10.65 20.08
C HIS A 176 5.31 10.19 18.63
N SER A 177 4.24 9.65 18.06
CA SER A 177 4.22 9.15 16.68
C SER A 177 3.53 10.13 15.74
N PHE A 178 4.20 10.44 14.63
CA PHE A 178 3.55 11.20 13.55
C PHE A 178 2.47 10.37 12.84
N GLY A 179 2.67 9.05 12.69
CA GLY A 179 1.65 8.15 12.14
C GLY A 179 0.38 8.17 12.98
N LEU A 180 0.49 8.10 14.31
CA LEU A 180 -0.66 8.19 15.21
C LEU A 180 -1.34 9.57 15.18
N LEU A 181 -0.59 10.66 15.00
CA LEU A 181 -1.16 11.99 14.78
C LEU A 181 -2.04 11.99 13.52
N TYR A 182 -1.54 11.48 12.40
CA TYR A 182 -2.30 11.40 11.15
C TYR A 182 -3.54 10.50 11.29
N SER A 183 -3.42 9.36 11.99
CA SER A 183 -4.57 8.48 12.29
C SER A 183 -5.59 9.15 13.23
N ALA A 184 -5.18 10.06 14.12
CA ALA A 184 -6.11 10.83 14.96
C ALA A 184 -6.99 11.76 14.12
N PHE A 185 -6.40 12.50 13.18
CA PHE A 185 -7.17 13.31 12.23
C PHE A 185 -8.00 12.45 11.27
N THR A 186 -7.50 11.28 10.89
CA THR A 186 -8.26 10.30 10.09
C THR A 186 -9.55 9.90 10.81
N GLN A 187 -9.45 9.56 12.10
CA GLN A 187 -10.63 9.28 12.93
C GLN A 187 -11.53 10.51 13.08
N TYR A 188 -10.96 11.70 13.29
CA TYR A 188 -11.73 12.94 13.46
C TYR A 188 -12.58 13.28 12.23
N CYS A 189 -12.08 13.05 11.03
CA CYS A 189 -12.82 13.20 9.77
C CYS A 189 -13.78 12.03 9.48
N GLY A 190 -13.98 11.12 10.45
CA GLY A 190 -14.94 10.01 10.35
C GLY A 190 -14.49 8.88 9.45
N PHE A 191 -13.18 8.66 9.32
CA PHE A 191 -12.62 7.51 8.61
C PHE A 191 -12.04 6.47 9.58
N LYS A 192 -12.08 5.21 9.17
CA LYS A 192 -11.55 4.07 9.95
C LYS A 192 -10.02 4.10 9.98
N ILE A 193 -9.44 4.03 11.18
CA ILE A 193 -7.97 3.96 11.38
C ILE A 193 -7.40 2.68 10.74
N ASN A 194 -6.13 2.72 10.31
CA ASN A 194 -5.39 1.65 9.63
C ASN A 194 -5.99 1.24 8.27
N SER A 195 -6.91 2.03 7.73
CA SER A 195 -7.59 1.74 6.45
C SER A 195 -8.19 2.99 5.77
N GLY A 196 -8.09 4.15 6.41
CA GLY A 196 -8.78 5.39 6.04
C GLY A 196 -7.83 6.55 5.82
N GLU A 197 -6.55 6.41 6.16
CA GLU A 197 -5.52 7.43 6.07
C GLU A 197 -5.38 7.93 4.63
N TYR A 198 -5.41 7.04 3.64
CA TYR A 198 -5.40 7.45 2.23
C TYR A 198 -6.69 8.19 1.81
N LYS A 199 -7.81 8.00 2.52
CA LYS A 199 -9.04 8.77 2.27
C LYS A 199 -8.88 10.19 2.78
N LEU A 200 -8.27 10.37 3.95
CA LEU A 200 -7.91 11.69 4.47
C LEU A 200 -6.98 12.43 3.50
N MET A 201 -5.94 11.74 3.02
CA MET A 201 -5.05 12.27 1.97
C MET A 201 -5.81 12.65 0.70
N GLY A 202 -6.74 11.81 0.25
CA GLY A 202 -7.57 12.08 -0.94
C GLY A 202 -8.61 13.19 -0.74
N LEU A 203 -8.95 13.52 0.52
CA LEU A 203 -9.86 14.62 0.87
C LEU A 203 -9.13 15.97 0.90
N ALA A 204 -7.83 15.98 1.24
CA ALA A 204 -7.04 17.20 1.39
C ALA A 204 -7.12 18.21 0.22
N PRO A 205 -7.13 17.80 -1.07
CA PRO A 205 -7.25 18.74 -2.20
C PRO A 205 -8.57 19.53 -2.25
N TYR A 206 -9.59 19.13 -1.49
CA TYR A 206 -10.90 19.77 -1.46
C TYR A 206 -11.03 20.87 -0.41
N GLY A 207 -9.98 21.11 0.39
CA GLY A 207 -9.97 22.13 1.43
C GLY A 207 -8.73 23.00 1.41
N LYS A 208 -8.70 23.99 2.30
CA LYS A 208 -7.59 24.93 2.51
C LYS A 208 -6.91 24.65 3.86
N PRO A 209 -5.57 24.78 3.96
CA PRO A 209 -4.82 24.44 5.17
C PRO A 209 -4.93 25.51 6.28
N ILE A 210 -6.13 26.03 6.54
CA ILE A 210 -6.37 27.16 7.46
C ILE A 210 -6.22 26.80 8.94
N TYR A 211 -6.22 25.52 9.30
CA TYR A 211 -6.02 25.03 10.67
C TYR A 211 -4.58 24.61 10.95
N LYS A 212 -3.65 24.76 9.99
CA LYS A 212 -2.25 24.35 10.14
C LYS A 212 -1.58 24.90 11.40
N GLU A 213 -1.67 26.22 11.61
CA GLU A 213 -1.09 26.89 12.78
C GLU A 213 -1.74 26.44 14.09
N LEU A 214 -3.05 26.19 14.07
CA LEU A 214 -3.77 25.66 15.22
C LEU A 214 -3.26 24.25 15.57
N ILE A 215 -3.00 23.40 14.57
CA ILE A 215 -2.47 22.05 14.76
C ILE A 215 -1.07 22.09 15.37
N LEU A 216 -0.18 22.91 14.83
CA LEU A 216 1.19 23.08 15.33
C LEU A 216 1.22 23.69 16.74
N LYS A 217 0.27 24.59 17.06
CA LYS A 217 0.19 25.21 18.38
C LYS A 217 -0.30 24.26 19.46
N HIS A 218 -1.29 23.41 19.16
CA HIS A 218 -1.97 22.61 20.18
C HIS A 218 -1.57 21.14 20.17
N PHE A 219 -1.47 20.50 19.00
CA PHE A 219 -1.36 19.04 18.96
C PHE A 219 0.08 18.53 18.89
N VAL A 220 0.96 19.25 18.19
CA VAL A 220 2.30 18.74 17.89
C VAL A 220 3.35 19.85 17.82
N THR A 221 4.46 19.67 18.52
CA THR A 221 5.70 20.43 18.32
C THR A 221 6.69 19.59 17.53
N ILE A 222 7.35 20.20 16.52
CA ILE A 222 8.35 19.56 15.68
C ILE A 222 9.69 20.27 15.87
N THR A 223 10.65 19.62 16.53
CA THR A 223 11.97 20.22 16.82
C THR A 223 12.81 20.40 15.56
N ASP A 224 13.92 21.14 15.65
CA ASP A 224 14.86 21.32 14.53
C ASP A 224 15.60 20.05 14.13
N GLN A 225 15.61 19.05 15.02
CA GLN A 225 16.07 17.70 14.73
C GLN A 225 14.94 16.78 14.24
N ALA A 226 13.80 17.37 13.86
CA ALA A 226 12.59 16.69 13.40
C ALA A 226 12.03 15.68 14.41
N GLU A 227 12.23 15.91 15.70
CA GLU A 227 11.59 15.12 16.75
C GLU A 227 10.16 15.60 16.95
N ILE A 228 9.28 14.66 17.27
CA ILE A 228 7.86 14.92 17.47
C ILE A 228 7.59 14.94 18.97
N HIS A 229 6.88 15.97 19.42
CA HIS A 229 6.30 16.03 20.75
C HIS A 229 4.81 16.30 20.62
N LEU A 230 4.02 15.26 20.86
CA LEU A 230 2.56 15.36 20.92
C LEU A 230 2.11 15.86 22.29
N ASP A 231 1.18 16.80 22.32
CA ASP A 231 0.49 17.17 23.55
C ASP A 231 -0.58 16.10 23.86
N LEU A 232 -0.19 15.14 24.70
CA LEU A 232 -0.95 13.93 25.00
C LEU A 232 -2.32 14.21 25.63
N LYS A 233 -2.57 15.43 26.15
CA LYS A 233 -3.88 15.78 26.73
C LYS A 233 -5.02 15.74 25.70
N TYR A 234 -4.70 15.83 24.41
CA TYR A 234 -5.68 15.76 23.31
C TYR A 234 -5.91 14.36 22.76
N PHE A 235 -5.12 13.38 23.21
CA PHE A 235 -5.16 12.02 22.65
C PHE A 235 -5.68 11.01 23.67
N SER A 236 -5.96 9.80 23.20
CA SER A 236 -6.43 8.67 24.02
C SER A 236 -5.85 7.34 23.55
N PHE A 237 -4.61 7.36 23.05
CA PHE A 237 -3.90 6.19 22.54
C PHE A 237 -3.84 5.02 23.53
N ASP A 238 -3.81 5.32 24.82
CA ASP A 238 -3.78 4.40 25.96
C ASP A 238 -5.16 3.79 26.31
N LYS A 239 -6.27 4.43 25.90
CA LYS A 239 -7.65 4.01 26.26
C LYS A 239 -8.26 3.00 25.30
N GLY A 240 -7.62 2.75 24.15
CA GLY A 240 -7.88 1.63 23.26
C GLY A 240 -9.22 1.62 22.51
N LYS A 241 -10.09 2.63 22.67
CA LYS A 241 -11.36 2.75 21.92
C LYS A 241 -11.36 3.87 20.87
N THR A 242 -10.59 4.93 21.10
CA THR A 242 -10.48 6.10 20.23
C THR A 242 -9.07 6.67 20.34
N THR A 243 -8.56 7.31 19.28
CA THR A 243 -7.28 8.03 19.32
C THR A 243 -7.43 9.46 19.83
N ILE A 244 -8.64 10.03 19.70
CA ILE A 244 -8.99 11.41 20.08
C ILE A 244 -9.92 11.45 21.29
N ASN A 245 -10.01 12.61 21.93
CA ASN A 245 -10.90 12.89 23.06
C ASN A 245 -11.67 14.22 22.91
N LYS A 246 -12.45 14.60 23.91
CA LYS A 246 -13.23 15.85 23.88
C LYS A 246 -12.36 17.10 23.69
N ALA A 247 -11.21 17.19 24.37
CA ALA A 247 -10.31 18.33 24.25
C ALA A 247 -9.77 18.50 22.82
N PHE A 248 -9.60 17.41 22.08
CA PHE A 248 -9.24 17.45 20.66
C PHE A 248 -10.31 18.15 19.82
N CYS A 249 -11.57 17.75 20.01
CA CYS A 249 -12.71 18.35 19.33
C CYS A 249 -12.89 19.83 19.71
N ASP A 250 -12.72 20.15 21.00
CA ASP A 250 -12.88 21.51 21.52
C ASP A 250 -11.88 22.49 20.87
N VAL A 251 -10.65 22.06 20.58
CA VAL A 251 -9.65 22.88 19.85
C VAL A 251 -10.09 23.18 18.42
N LEU A 252 -10.57 22.16 17.70
CA LEU A 252 -11.00 22.32 16.30
C LEU A 252 -12.38 22.99 16.16
N GLY A 253 -13.14 23.09 17.25
CA GLY A 253 -14.42 23.80 17.31
C GLY A 253 -15.62 23.01 16.77
N GLN A 254 -15.43 21.77 16.32
CA GLN A 254 -16.51 20.86 15.93
C GLN A 254 -16.28 19.45 16.48
N LEU A 255 -17.36 18.66 16.55
CA LEU A 255 -17.27 17.25 16.91
C LEU A 255 -16.58 16.44 15.80
N ALA A 256 -16.09 15.26 16.14
CA ALA A 256 -15.61 14.32 15.14
C ALA A 256 -16.77 13.87 14.24
N ARG A 257 -16.52 13.80 12.92
CA ARG A 257 -17.52 13.38 11.94
C ARG A 257 -17.90 11.92 12.17
N LYS A 258 -19.19 11.61 12.14
CA LYS A 258 -19.65 10.22 12.03
C LYS A 258 -19.64 9.79 10.57
N PRO A 259 -19.35 8.52 10.25
CA PRO A 259 -19.33 8.04 8.86
C PRO A 259 -20.58 8.37 8.05
N SER A 260 -21.76 8.36 8.69
CA SER A 260 -23.07 8.66 8.10
C SER A 260 -23.34 10.15 7.82
N GLU A 261 -22.57 11.06 8.42
CA GLU A 261 -22.77 12.51 8.26
C GLU A 261 -22.21 13.00 6.91
N GLU A 262 -22.72 14.11 6.40
CA GLU A 262 -22.20 14.69 5.18
C GLU A 262 -20.75 15.19 5.37
N MET A 263 -19.95 15.09 4.30
CA MET A 263 -18.60 15.67 4.29
C MET A 263 -18.69 17.18 4.01
N THR A 264 -18.42 18.00 5.03
CA THR A 264 -18.46 19.47 4.93
C THR A 264 -17.10 20.07 4.57
N SER A 265 -17.09 21.33 4.12
CA SER A 265 -15.86 22.08 3.85
C SER A 265 -14.92 22.15 5.06
N PHE A 266 -15.47 22.20 6.27
CA PHE A 266 -14.69 22.17 7.51
C PHE A 266 -13.78 20.94 7.59
N TYR A 267 -14.30 19.74 7.36
CA TYR A 267 -13.48 18.53 7.41
C TYR A 267 -12.49 18.44 6.24
N CYS A 268 -12.83 19.02 5.08
CA CYS A 268 -11.87 19.19 3.99
C CYS A 268 -10.70 20.11 4.39
N ASP A 269 -10.99 21.22 5.06
CA ASP A 269 -10.00 22.18 5.53
C ASP A 269 -9.10 21.56 6.63
N VAL A 270 -9.68 20.77 7.53
CA VAL A 270 -8.94 19.98 8.52
C VAL A 270 -8.01 18.98 7.83
N ALA A 271 -8.51 18.22 6.85
CA ALA A 271 -7.71 17.27 6.07
C ALA A 271 -6.56 17.96 5.31
N SER A 272 -6.84 19.10 4.68
CA SER A 272 -5.84 19.93 3.99
C SER A 272 -4.77 20.44 4.96
N SER A 273 -5.18 20.84 6.17
CA SER A 273 -4.28 21.36 7.20
C SER A 273 -3.31 20.31 7.74
N ILE A 274 -3.80 19.12 8.13
CA ILE A 274 -2.91 18.03 8.61
C ILE A 274 -2.02 17.49 7.49
N GLN A 275 -2.51 17.47 6.25
CA GLN A 275 -1.71 17.11 5.09
C GLN A 275 -0.55 18.10 4.88
N SER A 276 -0.79 19.41 5.01
CA SER A 276 0.29 20.41 4.95
C SER A 276 1.30 20.27 6.10
N VAL A 277 0.84 19.96 7.32
CA VAL A 277 1.74 19.65 8.45
C VAL A 277 2.59 18.40 8.16
N THR A 278 2.02 17.41 7.48
CA THR A 278 2.72 16.18 7.06
C THR A 278 3.82 16.46 6.04
N GLU A 279 3.53 17.29 5.05
CA GLU A 279 4.50 17.75 4.05
C GLU A 279 5.68 18.47 4.71
N ASP A 280 5.40 19.46 5.58
CA ASP A 280 6.43 20.20 6.31
C ASP A 280 7.29 19.30 7.20
N PHE A 281 6.65 18.38 7.93
CA PHE A 281 7.35 17.43 8.78
C PHE A 281 8.34 16.57 7.99
N LEU A 282 7.90 16.00 6.87
CA LEU A 282 8.73 15.13 6.03
C LEU A 282 9.91 15.89 5.43
N VAL A 283 9.68 17.13 4.96
CA VAL A 283 10.77 18.00 4.50
C VAL A 283 11.79 18.25 5.62
N LYS A 284 11.33 18.57 6.84
CA LYS A 284 12.20 18.82 8.00
C LYS A 284 12.98 17.57 8.39
N LEU A 285 12.33 16.42 8.43
CA LEU A 285 12.92 15.12 8.72
C LEU A 285 13.98 14.72 7.70
N LEU A 286 13.72 14.91 6.41
CA LEU A 286 14.67 14.58 5.35
C LEU A 286 15.86 15.53 5.32
N ARG A 287 15.67 16.84 5.57
CA ARG A 287 16.79 17.78 5.73
C ARG A 287 17.69 17.40 6.90
N TYR A 288 17.10 17.06 8.04
CA TYR A 288 17.86 16.59 9.20
C TYR A 288 18.58 15.28 8.91
N THR A 289 17.91 14.33 8.25
CA THR A 289 18.49 13.06 7.80
C THR A 289 19.69 13.28 6.90
N LYS A 290 19.57 14.12 5.86
CA LYS A 290 20.67 14.50 4.96
C LYS A 290 21.83 15.11 5.75
N LYS A 291 21.55 15.96 6.73
CA LYS A 291 22.58 16.59 7.57
C LYS A 291 23.40 15.57 8.35
N ILE A 292 22.77 14.54 8.93
CA ILE A 292 23.46 13.56 9.79
C ILE A 292 24.03 12.36 9.03
N THR A 293 23.43 11.98 7.90
CA THR A 293 23.89 10.83 7.09
C THR A 293 24.85 11.24 5.97
N LYS A 294 24.76 12.48 5.48
CA LYS A 294 25.47 13.00 4.30
C LYS A 294 25.20 12.26 2.98
N SER A 295 24.41 11.18 2.97
CA SER A 295 24.06 10.39 1.79
C SER A 295 23.34 11.22 0.72
N ASP A 296 23.62 10.94 -0.56
CA ASP A 296 22.90 11.50 -1.71
C ASP A 296 21.58 10.80 -2.02
N ASN A 297 21.39 9.59 -1.51
CA ASN A 297 20.19 8.80 -1.70
C ASN A 297 19.40 8.68 -0.39
N VAL A 298 18.08 8.53 -0.49
CA VAL A 298 17.22 8.17 0.64
C VAL A 298 16.24 7.06 0.26
N CYS A 299 16.08 6.08 1.16
CA CYS A 299 15.07 5.03 1.10
C CYS A 299 14.00 5.29 2.16
N LEU A 300 12.72 5.26 1.76
CA LEU A 300 11.57 5.50 2.62
C LEU A 300 10.72 4.23 2.80
N SER A 301 10.31 3.97 4.04
CA SER A 301 9.37 2.90 4.41
C SER A 301 8.47 3.29 5.59
N GLY A 302 7.56 2.38 5.98
CA GLY A 302 6.51 2.61 6.97
C GLY A 302 5.23 3.18 6.34
N GLY A 303 4.11 3.06 7.07
CA GLY A 303 2.79 3.43 6.54
C GLY A 303 2.69 4.89 6.07
N VAL A 304 3.43 5.82 6.68
CA VAL A 304 3.42 7.24 6.29
C VAL A 304 4.15 7.47 4.96
N ALA A 305 5.12 6.64 4.60
CA ALA A 305 5.83 6.72 3.32
C ALA A 305 4.93 6.41 2.11
N LEU A 306 3.71 5.87 2.33
CA LEU A 306 2.69 5.72 1.29
C LEU A 306 1.93 7.02 0.97
N ASN A 307 2.23 8.13 1.65
CA ASN A 307 1.66 9.45 1.38
C ASN A 307 2.28 10.03 0.10
N CYS A 308 1.71 9.66 -1.04
CA CYS A 308 2.24 10.05 -2.35
C CYS A 308 2.22 11.55 -2.60
N LYS A 309 1.31 12.30 -1.95
CA LYS A 309 1.25 13.75 -2.06
C LYS A 309 2.47 14.38 -1.41
N ALA A 310 2.80 13.96 -0.19
CA ALA A 310 4.01 14.42 0.47
C ALA A 310 5.28 13.95 -0.27
N ASN A 311 5.32 12.72 -0.78
CA ASN A 311 6.44 12.26 -1.59
C ASN A 311 6.64 13.11 -2.85
N GLY A 312 5.56 13.53 -3.52
CA GLY A 312 5.63 14.44 -4.67
C GLY A 312 6.22 15.80 -4.28
N GLU A 313 5.82 16.35 -3.13
CA GLU A 313 6.39 17.60 -2.62
C GLU A 313 7.90 17.48 -2.35
N LEU A 314 8.35 16.34 -1.82
CA LEU A 314 9.77 16.09 -1.53
C LEU A 314 10.66 16.16 -2.78
N LEU A 315 10.14 15.73 -3.95
CA LEU A 315 10.88 15.82 -5.22
C LEU A 315 11.22 17.26 -5.59
N THR A 316 10.38 18.23 -5.20
CA THR A 316 10.58 19.66 -5.51
C THR A 316 11.58 20.37 -4.61
N LYS A 317 12.08 19.69 -3.56
CA LYS A 317 12.94 20.30 -2.54
C LYS A 317 14.43 20.05 -2.73
N ASP A 318 14.81 19.20 -3.68
CA ASP A 318 16.20 18.85 -4.00
C ASP A 318 17.06 18.49 -2.77
N ILE A 319 16.46 17.83 -1.77
CA ILE A 319 17.16 17.45 -0.52
C ILE A 319 18.11 16.27 -0.76
N PHE A 320 17.66 15.31 -1.57
CA PHE A 320 18.40 14.13 -1.97
C PHE A 320 18.40 14.05 -3.49
N LYS A 321 19.48 13.50 -4.06
CA LYS A 321 19.61 13.28 -5.50
C LYS A 321 18.63 12.22 -5.99
N ASN A 322 18.43 11.16 -5.18
CA ASN A 322 17.52 10.07 -5.50
C ASN A 322 16.66 9.72 -4.28
N ILE A 323 15.37 9.49 -4.52
CA ILE A 323 14.41 9.05 -3.51
C ILE A 323 13.86 7.68 -3.95
N TRP A 324 13.98 6.69 -3.07
CA TRP A 324 13.37 5.37 -3.22
C TRP A 324 12.28 5.20 -2.18
N VAL A 325 11.10 4.76 -2.60
CA VAL A 325 10.01 4.37 -1.70
C VAL A 325 9.65 2.94 -2.02
N GLN A 326 9.68 2.06 -1.02
CA GLN A 326 9.35 0.65 -1.22
C GLN A 326 7.89 0.51 -1.67
N PRO A 327 7.58 -0.25 -2.75
CA PRO A 327 6.19 -0.43 -3.23
C PRO A 327 5.23 -0.96 -2.16
N ALA A 328 5.72 -1.87 -1.32
CA ALA A 328 5.00 -2.43 -0.20
C ALA A 328 5.43 -1.82 1.15
N ALA A 329 5.69 -0.51 1.22
CA ALA A 329 6.22 0.17 2.42
C ALA A 329 5.40 0.02 3.72
N GLY A 330 4.15 -0.45 3.68
CA GLY A 330 3.39 -0.79 4.88
C GLY A 330 3.79 -2.13 5.49
N ASP A 331 3.06 -2.60 6.50
CA ASP A 331 3.44 -3.79 7.29
C ASP A 331 3.52 -5.11 6.49
N GLY A 332 2.84 -5.20 5.35
CA GLY A 332 3.02 -6.30 4.41
C GLY A 332 4.46 -6.43 3.92
N GLY A 333 5.14 -5.30 3.66
CA GLY A 333 6.56 -5.27 3.29
C GLY A 333 7.52 -5.69 4.40
N GLY A 334 7.06 -5.75 5.65
CA GLY A 334 7.83 -6.27 6.78
C GLY A 334 8.26 -7.73 6.58
N ALA A 335 7.46 -8.54 5.87
CA ALA A 335 7.84 -9.91 5.51
C ALA A 335 9.07 -9.93 4.59
N MET A 336 9.12 -9.04 3.60
CA MET A 336 10.28 -8.89 2.71
C MET A 336 11.51 -8.41 3.49
N GLY A 337 11.32 -7.41 4.35
CA GLY A 337 12.37 -6.91 5.24
C GLY A 337 12.97 -7.98 6.15
N ALA A 338 12.12 -8.77 6.81
CA ALA A 338 12.54 -9.87 7.67
C ALA A 338 13.37 -10.91 6.91
N ALA A 339 12.97 -11.26 5.69
CA ALA A 339 13.74 -12.18 4.85
C ALA A 339 15.13 -11.63 4.53
N PHE A 340 15.24 -10.33 4.20
CA PHE A 340 16.52 -9.68 3.96
C PHE A 340 17.39 -9.56 5.22
N VAL A 341 16.82 -9.32 6.39
CA VAL A 341 17.56 -9.36 7.67
C VAL A 341 18.17 -10.74 7.88
N GLY A 342 17.43 -11.81 7.62
CA GLY A 342 17.95 -13.18 7.65
C GLY A 342 19.13 -13.38 6.70
N TRP A 343 18.98 -12.91 5.45
CA TRP A 343 20.00 -13.12 4.41
C TRP A 343 21.27 -12.28 4.63
N TYR A 344 21.14 -10.99 4.94
CA TYR A 344 22.25 -10.04 4.99
C TYR A 344 22.79 -9.82 6.42
N HIS A 345 21.92 -9.61 7.40
CA HIS A 345 22.39 -9.30 8.77
C HIS A 345 22.82 -10.55 9.53
N TYR A 346 22.04 -11.63 9.42
CA TYR A 346 22.31 -12.86 10.17
C TYR A 346 23.33 -13.76 9.45
N LEU A 347 23.09 -14.09 8.17
CA LEU A 347 24.01 -14.96 7.42
C LEU A 347 25.24 -14.23 6.86
N LYS A 348 25.28 -12.90 6.89
CA LYS A 348 26.42 -12.08 6.41
C LYS A 348 26.78 -12.32 4.93
N ASN A 349 25.80 -12.70 4.11
CA ASN A 349 26.02 -12.88 2.68
C ASN A 349 26.29 -11.55 1.97
N GLU A 350 26.93 -11.62 0.80
CA GLU A 350 27.13 -10.47 -0.08
C GLU A 350 25.81 -9.97 -0.67
N ARG A 351 25.74 -8.66 -0.93
CA ARG A 351 24.54 -8.03 -1.49
C ARG A 351 24.28 -8.47 -2.92
N THR A 352 23.05 -8.92 -3.16
CA THR A 352 22.49 -9.03 -4.51
C THR A 352 21.61 -7.80 -4.77
N TYR A 353 21.93 -7.08 -5.85
CA TYR A 353 21.12 -5.94 -6.28
C TYR A 353 19.89 -6.43 -7.05
N ILE A 354 18.79 -5.73 -6.84
CA ILE A 354 17.50 -6.02 -7.47
C ILE A 354 17.21 -4.87 -8.42
N ASP A 355 16.89 -5.21 -9.66
CA ASP A 355 16.59 -4.19 -10.66
C ASP A 355 15.33 -3.42 -10.24
N ASN A 356 15.33 -2.12 -10.53
CA ASN A 356 14.16 -1.29 -10.28
C ASN A 356 13.15 -1.46 -11.42
N THR A 357 12.55 -2.65 -11.52
CA THR A 357 11.52 -2.97 -12.51
C THR A 357 10.25 -3.51 -11.86
N LEU A 358 9.11 -3.34 -12.52
CA LEU A 358 7.85 -3.91 -12.04
C LEU A 358 7.92 -5.44 -11.81
N PRO A 359 8.50 -6.27 -12.71
CA PRO A 359 8.68 -7.70 -12.47
C PRO A 359 9.45 -8.05 -11.19
N GLU A 360 10.55 -7.36 -10.92
CA GLU A 360 11.44 -7.68 -9.78
C GLU A 360 10.96 -7.08 -8.45
N GLN A 361 10.17 -6.01 -8.48
CA GLN A 361 9.81 -5.24 -7.28
C GLN A 361 8.34 -5.36 -6.88
N ALA A 362 7.45 -5.62 -7.84
CA ALA A 362 6.01 -5.56 -7.63
C ALA A 362 5.27 -6.81 -8.13
N TYR A 363 5.59 -7.40 -9.28
CA TYR A 363 4.87 -8.57 -9.83
C TYR A 363 5.33 -9.89 -9.19
N LEU A 364 5.28 -9.94 -7.86
CA LEU A 364 5.82 -11.01 -7.02
C LEU A 364 4.75 -12.01 -6.56
N GLY A 365 3.47 -11.73 -6.80
CA GLY A 365 2.36 -12.58 -6.38
C GLY A 365 1.94 -13.61 -7.43
N ILE A 366 0.80 -14.25 -7.18
CA ILE A 366 0.27 -15.32 -8.03
C ILE A 366 -0.07 -14.87 -9.46
N GLY A 367 0.32 -15.68 -10.44
CA GLY A 367 -0.08 -15.57 -11.84
C GLY A 367 -0.87 -16.81 -12.30
N TYR A 368 -1.57 -16.69 -13.43
CA TYR A 368 -2.35 -17.75 -14.04
C TYR A 368 -2.04 -17.84 -15.53
N SER A 369 -1.88 -19.05 -16.05
CA SER A 369 -1.78 -19.30 -17.49
C SER A 369 -3.15 -19.19 -18.15
N ASN A 370 -3.17 -19.00 -19.48
CA ASN A 370 -4.41 -19.03 -20.25
C ASN A 370 -5.17 -20.34 -20.07
N ASP A 371 -4.50 -21.49 -20.03
CA ASP A 371 -5.15 -22.79 -19.79
C ASP A 371 -5.88 -22.85 -18.44
N ALA A 372 -5.25 -22.32 -17.38
CA ALA A 372 -5.86 -22.26 -16.05
C ALA A 372 -7.05 -21.29 -16.01
N ILE A 373 -6.98 -20.18 -16.76
CA ILE A 373 -8.09 -19.23 -16.91
C ILE A 373 -9.24 -19.88 -17.68
N GLU A 374 -8.95 -20.54 -18.81
CA GLU A 374 -9.95 -21.16 -19.66
C GLU A 374 -10.71 -22.27 -18.92
N ALA A 375 -10.01 -23.05 -18.10
CA ALA A 375 -10.63 -24.07 -17.26
C ALA A 375 -11.72 -23.47 -16.34
N VAL A 376 -11.44 -22.32 -15.70
CA VAL A 376 -12.41 -21.60 -14.86
C VAL A 376 -13.57 -21.03 -15.69
N LEU A 377 -13.28 -20.49 -16.88
CA LEU A 377 -14.32 -19.97 -17.78
C LEU A 377 -15.28 -21.08 -18.24
N LYS A 378 -14.74 -22.24 -18.63
CA LYS A 378 -15.51 -23.43 -19.04
C LYS A 378 -16.31 -24.00 -17.87
N GLU A 379 -15.72 -24.12 -16.68
CA GLU A 379 -16.40 -24.58 -15.46
C GLU A 379 -17.66 -23.75 -15.16
N HIS A 380 -17.57 -22.43 -15.31
CA HIS A 380 -18.67 -21.50 -15.06
C HIS A 380 -19.52 -21.16 -16.29
N GLN A 381 -19.30 -21.85 -17.42
CA GLN A 381 -20.07 -21.65 -18.66
C GLN A 381 -20.10 -20.18 -19.13
N ILE A 382 -18.95 -19.50 -19.01
CA ILE A 382 -18.80 -18.11 -19.43
C ILE A 382 -18.58 -18.08 -20.95
N ASP A 383 -19.35 -17.24 -21.65
CA ASP A 383 -19.10 -16.90 -23.04
C ASP A 383 -17.94 -15.90 -23.16
N TYR A 384 -16.98 -16.19 -24.03
CA TYR A 384 -15.74 -15.43 -24.20
C TYR A 384 -15.25 -15.44 -25.65
N SER A 385 -14.49 -14.40 -26.01
CA SER A 385 -13.66 -14.37 -27.22
C SER A 385 -12.20 -14.59 -26.85
N LEU A 386 -11.54 -15.58 -27.45
CA LEU A 386 -10.08 -15.75 -27.38
C LEU A 386 -9.43 -14.99 -28.54
N VAL A 387 -8.46 -14.15 -28.24
CA VAL A 387 -7.78 -13.29 -29.23
C VAL A 387 -6.27 -13.25 -28.96
N ASN A 388 -5.46 -12.90 -29.97
CA ASN A 388 -4.03 -12.64 -29.73
C ASN A 388 -3.82 -11.25 -29.08
N ASP A 389 -2.59 -10.98 -28.64
CA ASP A 389 -2.25 -9.73 -27.92
C ASP A 389 -2.56 -8.46 -28.73
N LYS A 390 -2.29 -8.48 -30.05
CA LYS A 390 -2.55 -7.33 -30.92
C LYS A 390 -4.05 -7.05 -31.05
N GLU A 391 -4.83 -8.08 -31.36
CA GLU A 391 -6.29 -8.01 -31.43
C GLU A 391 -6.90 -7.59 -30.09
N LEU A 392 -6.35 -8.10 -28.98
CA LEU A 392 -6.77 -7.72 -27.62
C LEU A 392 -6.58 -6.23 -27.37
N CYS A 393 -5.37 -5.70 -27.65
CA CYS A 393 -5.06 -4.29 -27.47
C CYS A 393 -5.91 -3.40 -28.37
N GLU A 394 -6.15 -3.80 -29.63
CA GLU A 394 -7.01 -3.07 -30.57
C GLU A 394 -8.48 -3.04 -30.08
N GLU A 395 -9.06 -4.17 -29.73
CA GLU A 395 -10.43 -4.24 -29.26
C GLU A 395 -10.61 -3.47 -27.94
N VAL A 396 -9.74 -3.69 -26.96
CA VAL A 396 -9.85 -3.03 -25.65
C VAL A 396 -9.65 -1.53 -25.77
N SER A 397 -8.76 -1.05 -26.64
CA SER A 397 -8.58 0.39 -26.88
C SER A 397 -9.81 1.03 -27.54
N ASP A 398 -10.50 0.34 -28.44
CA ASP A 398 -11.78 0.81 -29.00
C ASP A 398 -12.87 0.91 -27.93
N GLN A 399 -12.95 -0.09 -27.04
CA GLN A 399 -13.92 -0.09 -25.96
C GLN A 399 -13.63 1.03 -24.94
N LEU A 400 -12.37 1.25 -24.57
CA LEU A 400 -11.95 2.38 -23.73
C LEU A 400 -12.32 3.72 -24.37
N LYS A 401 -12.05 3.88 -25.68
CA LYS A 401 -12.47 5.06 -26.45
C LYS A 401 -13.99 5.20 -26.48
N GLY A 402 -14.74 4.10 -26.47
CA GLY A 402 -16.20 4.05 -26.33
C GLY A 402 -16.74 4.27 -24.92
N LYS A 403 -15.91 4.79 -23.99
CA LYS A 403 -16.28 5.06 -22.58
C LYS A 403 -16.60 3.79 -21.76
N LYS A 404 -16.15 2.62 -22.20
CA LYS A 404 -16.33 1.36 -21.46
C LYS A 404 -15.34 1.25 -20.30
N ILE A 405 -15.76 0.56 -19.24
CA ILE A 405 -14.94 0.25 -18.08
C ILE A 405 -14.49 -1.21 -18.17
N ILE A 406 -13.18 -1.43 -18.12
CA ILE A 406 -12.55 -2.72 -18.37
C ILE A 406 -11.95 -3.26 -17.06
N GLY A 407 -12.38 -4.45 -16.64
CA GLY A 407 -11.63 -5.25 -15.67
C GLY A 407 -10.44 -5.87 -16.38
N TRP A 408 -9.23 -5.67 -15.89
CA TRP A 408 -7.98 -6.09 -16.52
C TRP A 408 -7.18 -7.00 -15.59
N PHE A 409 -7.04 -8.27 -15.98
CA PHE A 409 -6.38 -9.32 -15.22
C PHE A 409 -5.29 -9.98 -16.07
N GLN A 410 -4.03 -9.71 -15.75
CA GLN A 410 -2.88 -10.19 -16.52
C GLN A 410 -1.75 -10.67 -15.62
N GLY A 411 -1.02 -11.70 -16.04
CA GLY A 411 0.26 -12.12 -15.43
C GLY A 411 0.25 -12.28 -13.89
N LYS A 412 1.43 -12.08 -13.30
CA LYS A 412 1.62 -12.11 -11.83
C LYS A 412 1.04 -10.86 -11.17
N MET A 413 0.30 -11.06 -10.09
CA MET A 413 -0.29 -9.94 -9.36
C MET A 413 0.74 -9.11 -8.60
N GLU A 414 0.37 -7.86 -8.31
CA GLU A 414 1.18 -6.89 -7.60
C GLU A 414 1.26 -7.18 -6.08
N PHE A 415 2.45 -7.04 -5.51
CA PHE A 415 2.70 -7.06 -4.07
C PHE A 415 2.66 -5.63 -3.51
N GLY A 416 1.82 -5.43 -2.50
CA GLY A 416 1.55 -4.12 -1.91
C GLY A 416 0.11 -3.62 -2.16
N PRO A 417 -0.17 -2.36 -1.81
CA PRO A 417 -1.53 -1.84 -1.75
C PRO A 417 -2.06 -1.26 -3.08
N ARG A 418 -1.23 -1.17 -4.13
CA ARG A 418 -1.58 -0.54 -5.40
C ARG A 418 -1.70 -1.59 -6.50
N ALA A 419 -2.72 -1.46 -7.35
CA ALA A 419 -2.72 -2.14 -8.64
C ALA A 419 -1.88 -1.32 -9.62
N LEU A 420 -0.98 -2.00 -10.32
CA LEU A 420 0.05 -1.45 -11.19
C LEU A 420 -0.04 -2.09 -12.59
N GLY A 421 -1.25 -2.45 -13.02
CA GLY A 421 -1.54 -2.86 -14.38
C GLY A 421 -1.81 -4.35 -14.58
N ASN A 422 -1.75 -5.18 -13.54
CA ASN A 422 -2.01 -6.63 -13.65
C ASN A 422 -3.30 -7.05 -12.95
N ARG A 423 -3.74 -6.33 -11.91
CA ARG A 423 -5.07 -6.50 -11.29
C ARG A 423 -5.78 -5.16 -11.21
N SER A 424 -6.14 -4.64 -12.38
CA SER A 424 -6.57 -3.26 -12.57
C SER A 424 -8.00 -3.14 -13.11
N ILE A 425 -8.65 -2.02 -12.82
CA ILE A 425 -9.78 -1.53 -13.59
C ILE A 425 -9.27 -0.36 -14.42
N LEU A 426 -9.40 -0.48 -15.73
CA LEU A 426 -8.97 0.50 -16.71
C LEU A 426 -10.17 1.27 -17.25
N ALA A 427 -10.00 2.58 -17.43
CA ALA A 427 -11.02 3.45 -18.00
C ALA A 427 -10.39 4.62 -18.77
N SER A 428 -11.14 5.19 -19.72
CA SER A 428 -10.71 6.36 -20.47
C SER A 428 -10.70 7.63 -19.61
N PRO A 429 -9.60 8.40 -19.58
CA PRO A 429 -9.50 9.64 -18.81
C PRO A 429 -10.17 10.83 -19.50
N LEU A 430 -10.58 10.68 -20.76
CA LEU A 430 -11.03 11.77 -21.64
C LEU A 430 -12.38 12.38 -21.21
N TYR A 431 -13.15 11.65 -20.41
CA TYR A 431 -14.49 12.06 -20.00
C TYR A 431 -14.47 12.64 -18.59
N SER A 432 -15.04 13.83 -18.40
CA SER A 432 -15.09 14.52 -17.09
C SER A 432 -15.93 13.79 -16.04
N ASP A 433 -16.91 13.00 -16.47
CA ASP A 433 -17.79 12.22 -15.59
C ASP A 433 -17.30 10.79 -15.32
N MET A 434 -16.21 10.33 -15.96
CA MET A 434 -15.68 8.97 -15.77
C MET A 434 -15.32 8.72 -14.30
N LYS A 435 -14.70 9.69 -13.62
CA LYS A 435 -14.41 9.58 -12.18
C LYS A 435 -15.68 9.30 -11.36
N LYS A 436 -16.79 9.98 -11.65
CA LYS A 436 -18.07 9.75 -10.97
C LYS A 436 -18.62 8.37 -11.30
N HIS A 437 -18.57 7.96 -12.57
CA HIS A 437 -19.04 6.65 -13.00
C HIS A 437 -18.28 5.51 -12.33
N VAL A 438 -16.94 5.51 -12.36
CA VAL A 438 -16.14 4.44 -11.74
C VAL A 438 -16.36 4.41 -10.22
N ASN A 439 -16.40 5.56 -9.53
CA ASN A 439 -16.61 5.60 -8.08
C ASN A 439 -17.99 5.08 -7.65
N MET A 440 -19.05 5.46 -8.37
CA MET A 440 -20.43 5.11 -8.01
C MET A 440 -20.81 3.70 -8.48
N ARG A 441 -20.60 3.39 -9.75
CA ARG A 441 -21.12 2.18 -10.41
C ARG A 441 -20.26 0.94 -10.16
N ILE A 442 -18.95 1.14 -9.99
CA ILE A 442 -18.00 0.04 -9.80
C ILE A 442 -17.56 -0.05 -8.36
N LYS A 443 -16.99 1.05 -7.85
CA LYS A 443 -16.34 1.04 -6.53
C LYS A 443 -17.29 1.15 -5.35
N LYS A 444 -18.52 1.63 -5.57
CA LYS A 444 -19.55 1.87 -4.55
C LYS A 444 -18.99 2.65 -3.36
N ARG A 445 -18.27 3.74 -3.65
CA ARG A 445 -17.52 4.54 -2.68
C ARG A 445 -17.67 6.05 -2.93
N GLU A 446 -17.06 6.83 -2.04
CA GLU A 446 -17.16 8.29 -2.03
C GLU A 446 -16.69 8.93 -3.36
N GLY A 447 -17.46 9.89 -3.88
CA GLY A 447 -17.21 10.49 -5.20
C GLY A 447 -15.91 11.31 -5.31
N PHE A 448 -15.39 11.80 -4.19
CA PHE A 448 -14.16 12.59 -4.15
C PHE A 448 -12.89 11.77 -4.36
N ARG A 449 -12.96 10.42 -4.26
CA ARG A 449 -11.75 9.59 -4.36
C ARG A 449 -11.08 9.75 -5.72
N PRO A 450 -9.79 10.10 -5.76
CA PRO A 450 -9.08 10.28 -7.02
C PRO A 450 -8.77 8.94 -7.68
N PHE A 451 -8.47 9.02 -8.98
CA PHE A 451 -7.92 7.94 -9.77
C PHE A 451 -6.52 8.28 -10.23
N ALA A 452 -5.69 7.26 -10.41
CA ALA A 452 -4.31 7.43 -10.82
C ALA A 452 -4.20 7.26 -12.34
N PRO A 453 -3.58 8.20 -13.06
CA PRO A 453 -3.19 7.96 -14.44
C PRO A 453 -2.04 6.94 -14.52
N ILE A 454 -2.11 6.06 -15.51
CA ILE A 454 -0.96 5.32 -16.06
C ILE A 454 -0.60 5.94 -17.41
N VAL A 455 0.68 6.20 -17.64
CA VAL A 455 1.21 6.85 -18.84
C VAL A 455 2.45 6.12 -19.35
N LEU A 456 2.64 6.12 -20.67
CA LEU A 456 3.89 5.65 -21.28
C LEU A 456 5.07 6.49 -20.76
N GLU A 457 6.13 5.82 -20.30
CA GLU A 457 7.27 6.49 -19.64
C GLU A 457 7.94 7.51 -20.56
N GLU A 458 8.08 7.18 -21.85
CA GLU A 458 8.63 8.05 -22.89
C GLU A 458 7.77 9.29 -23.20
N LYS A 459 6.50 9.30 -22.77
CA LYS A 459 5.56 10.44 -22.92
C LYS A 459 5.28 11.17 -21.61
N ALA A 460 5.77 10.67 -20.47
CA ALA A 460 5.35 11.14 -19.15
C ALA A 460 5.60 12.64 -18.95
N LYS A 461 6.75 13.15 -19.40
CA LYS A 461 7.14 14.57 -19.27
C LYS A 461 6.26 15.53 -20.07
N ASP A 462 5.64 15.07 -21.16
CA ASP A 462 4.75 15.89 -21.99
C ASP A 462 3.36 16.08 -21.34
N TRP A 463 3.02 15.20 -20.39
CA TRP A 463 1.71 15.16 -19.72
C TRP A 463 1.78 15.55 -18.24
N PHE A 464 2.92 15.34 -17.59
CA PHE A 464 3.16 15.61 -16.18
C PHE A 464 4.48 16.35 -16.00
N LEU A 465 4.39 17.57 -15.46
CA LEU A 465 5.49 18.51 -15.30
C LEU A 465 6.55 17.95 -14.36
N ASP A 466 7.83 18.10 -14.75
CA ASP A 466 9.01 17.67 -14.02
C ASP A 466 8.95 16.20 -13.55
N SER A 467 8.21 15.37 -14.29
CA SER A 467 8.02 13.97 -13.91
C SER A 467 9.30 13.16 -14.06
N ILE A 468 9.49 12.30 -13.07
CA ILE A 468 10.48 11.22 -13.07
C ILE A 468 9.76 9.88 -13.27
N SER A 469 10.54 8.81 -13.46
CA SER A 469 9.98 7.45 -13.42
C SER A 469 9.27 7.20 -12.09
N SER A 470 7.98 6.85 -12.15
CA SER A 470 7.10 6.64 -11.00
C SER A 470 6.29 5.36 -11.20
N LYS A 471 6.99 4.22 -11.21
CA LYS A 471 6.43 2.89 -11.54
C LYS A 471 5.37 2.39 -10.56
N TYR A 472 5.42 2.84 -9.31
CA TYR A 472 4.65 2.26 -8.20
C TYR A 472 3.52 3.16 -7.69
N MET A 473 3.22 4.27 -8.39
CA MET A 473 2.24 5.27 -7.97
C MET A 473 2.47 5.83 -6.55
N LEU A 474 3.74 6.10 -6.22
CA LEU A 474 4.18 6.60 -4.90
C LEU A 474 4.49 8.10 -4.91
N PHE A 475 4.37 8.77 -6.05
CA PHE A 475 4.60 10.20 -6.22
C PHE A 475 3.41 10.88 -6.91
N THR A 476 3.21 12.16 -6.63
CA THR A 476 2.27 13.03 -7.35
C THR A 476 3.02 14.05 -8.18
N PHE A 477 2.50 14.37 -9.36
CA PHE A 477 3.05 15.36 -10.28
C PHE A 477 1.97 16.36 -10.69
N ARG A 478 2.36 17.58 -11.03
CA ARG A 478 1.45 18.58 -11.61
C ARG A 478 1.22 18.28 -13.09
N SER A 479 0.04 18.64 -13.59
CA SER A 479 -0.27 18.55 -15.02
C SER A 479 -1.03 19.79 -15.47
N ASP A 480 -0.65 20.31 -16.64
CA ASP A 480 -1.37 21.35 -17.37
C ASP A 480 -2.44 20.76 -18.31
N LYS A 481 -2.57 19.42 -18.38
CA LYS A 481 -3.48 18.71 -19.30
C LYS A 481 -4.86 18.42 -18.71
N LYS A 482 -5.33 19.20 -17.73
CA LYS A 482 -6.64 18.98 -17.06
C LYS A 482 -7.81 18.95 -18.04
N GLU A 483 -7.75 19.72 -19.12
CA GLU A 483 -8.79 19.71 -20.17
C GLU A 483 -8.80 18.41 -21.00
N LYS A 484 -7.64 17.76 -21.16
CA LYS A 484 -7.50 16.51 -21.95
C LYS A 484 -7.79 15.26 -21.13
N ILE A 485 -7.40 15.26 -19.85
CA ILE A 485 -7.56 14.11 -18.93
C ILE A 485 -8.28 14.51 -17.63
N PRO A 486 -9.48 15.10 -17.71
CA PRO A 486 -10.17 15.71 -16.57
C PRO A 486 -10.46 14.74 -15.42
N SER A 487 -10.57 13.43 -15.69
CA SER A 487 -10.84 12.44 -14.65
C SER A 487 -9.59 11.97 -13.87
N CYS A 488 -8.39 12.35 -14.30
CA CYS A 488 -7.12 11.97 -13.64
C CYS A 488 -6.51 13.12 -12.81
N ILE A 489 -6.85 14.37 -13.11
CA ILE A 489 -6.26 15.54 -12.45
C ILE A 489 -7.12 15.97 -11.27
N HIS A 490 -6.49 16.17 -10.12
CA HIS A 490 -7.13 16.58 -8.88
C HIS A 490 -7.50 18.07 -8.91
N GLU A 491 -8.24 18.53 -7.89
CA GLU A 491 -8.61 19.95 -7.75
C GLU A 491 -7.39 20.86 -7.58
N ASP A 492 -6.33 20.38 -6.96
CA ASP A 492 -5.05 21.10 -6.80
C ASP A 492 -4.13 21.01 -8.03
N GLY A 493 -4.61 20.44 -9.15
CA GLY A 493 -3.85 20.33 -10.40
C GLY A 493 -2.79 19.23 -10.41
N THR A 494 -2.76 18.37 -9.39
CA THR A 494 -1.84 17.24 -9.29
C THR A 494 -2.50 15.92 -9.72
N ALA A 495 -1.69 14.89 -9.98
CA ALA A 495 -2.14 13.52 -10.15
C ALA A 495 -1.09 12.54 -9.63
N ARG A 496 -1.54 11.38 -9.13
CA ARG A 496 -0.67 10.28 -8.68
C ARG A 496 -0.36 9.35 -9.86
N VAL A 497 0.81 9.48 -10.46
CA VAL A 497 1.13 8.89 -11.78
C VAL A 497 1.82 7.53 -11.64
N GLN A 498 1.42 6.59 -12.50
CA GLN A 498 2.21 5.41 -12.87
C GLN A 498 2.90 5.64 -14.22
N THR A 499 4.22 5.60 -14.28
CA THR A 499 4.94 5.48 -15.56
C THR A 499 5.07 4.01 -15.93
N LEU A 500 5.01 3.71 -17.22
CA LEU A 500 5.15 2.35 -17.73
C LEU A 500 6.08 2.31 -18.95
N SER A 501 7.14 1.52 -18.86
CA SER A 501 7.99 1.19 -20.01
C SER A 501 7.52 -0.08 -20.73
N SER A 502 7.87 -0.22 -22.00
CA SER A 502 7.57 -1.40 -22.81
C SER A 502 8.27 -2.66 -22.32
N GLU A 503 9.45 -2.53 -21.71
CA GLU A 503 10.23 -3.67 -21.19
C GLU A 503 9.59 -4.31 -19.96
N GLU A 504 8.84 -3.54 -19.17
CA GLU A 504 8.30 -4.00 -17.88
C GLU A 504 6.92 -4.65 -17.99
N ASN A 505 6.06 -4.13 -18.87
CA ASN A 505 4.76 -4.71 -19.17
C ASN A 505 4.41 -4.47 -20.64
N PRO A 506 4.93 -5.31 -21.57
CA PRO A 506 4.76 -5.11 -23.00
C PRO A 506 3.29 -5.04 -23.44
N LEU A 507 2.43 -5.90 -22.88
CA LEU A 507 1.02 -5.97 -23.25
C LEU A 507 0.26 -4.70 -22.84
N LEU A 508 0.47 -4.22 -21.61
CA LEU A 508 -0.18 -2.99 -21.16
C LEU A 508 0.39 -1.76 -21.87
N HIS A 509 1.68 -1.75 -22.19
CA HIS A 509 2.29 -0.71 -23.02
C HIS A 509 1.63 -0.68 -24.40
N GLN A 510 1.51 -1.82 -25.07
CA GLN A 510 0.85 -1.95 -26.37
C GLN A 510 -0.63 -1.51 -26.33
N LEU A 511 -1.36 -1.81 -25.25
CA LEU A 511 -2.73 -1.32 -25.06
C LEU A 511 -2.78 0.22 -25.00
N ILE A 512 -1.88 0.84 -24.22
CA ILE A 512 -1.84 2.30 -24.08
C ILE A 512 -1.41 2.96 -25.39
N SER A 513 -0.43 2.40 -26.11
CA SER A 513 -0.05 2.89 -27.45
C SER A 513 -1.21 2.78 -28.44
N SER A 514 -1.93 1.65 -28.46
CA SER A 514 -3.13 1.50 -29.30
C SER A 514 -4.22 2.52 -28.96
N PHE A 515 -4.38 2.86 -27.68
CA PHE A 515 -5.28 3.92 -27.25
C PHE A 515 -4.78 5.32 -27.65
N GLU A 516 -3.47 5.58 -27.56
CA GLU A 516 -2.83 6.81 -28.04
C GLU A 516 -3.08 7.01 -29.54
N ASP A 517 -2.86 6.00 -30.37
CA ASP A 517 -3.07 6.08 -31.82
C ASP A 517 -4.51 6.49 -32.18
N LYS A 518 -5.48 6.06 -31.36
CA LYS A 518 -6.91 6.29 -31.59
C LYS A 518 -7.44 7.60 -31.00
N THR A 519 -6.71 8.23 -30.07
CA THR A 519 -7.21 9.35 -29.24
C THR A 519 -6.22 10.49 -29.03
N SER A 520 -4.97 10.33 -29.49
CA SER A 520 -3.83 11.20 -29.21
C SER A 520 -3.53 11.36 -27.70
N CYS A 521 -3.89 10.35 -26.89
CA CYS A 521 -3.75 10.34 -25.44
C CYS A 521 -3.05 9.05 -24.97
N PRO A 522 -1.78 9.10 -24.50
CA PRO A 522 -1.05 7.95 -23.97
C PRO A 522 -1.35 7.70 -22.49
N VAL A 523 -2.54 8.05 -22.02
CA VAL A 523 -2.92 7.99 -20.61
C VAL A 523 -4.19 7.17 -20.45
N LEU A 524 -4.19 6.26 -19.48
CA LEU A 524 -5.40 5.58 -19.00
C LEU A 524 -5.61 5.84 -17.51
N ILE A 525 -6.86 5.73 -17.05
CA ILE A 525 -7.14 5.58 -15.63
C ILE A 525 -6.74 4.16 -15.22
N ASN A 526 -5.94 4.04 -14.17
CA ASN A 526 -5.67 2.78 -13.49
C ASN A 526 -6.15 2.85 -12.02
N THR A 527 -7.00 1.90 -11.63
CA THR A 527 -7.40 1.72 -10.24
C THR A 527 -7.43 0.24 -9.86
N SER A 528 -7.44 -0.05 -8.56
CA SER A 528 -7.41 -1.42 -8.06
C SER A 528 -8.56 -2.25 -8.61
N PHE A 529 -8.38 -3.54 -8.90
CA PHE A 529 -9.51 -4.39 -9.28
C PHE A 529 -10.13 -5.01 -8.02
N ASN A 530 -11.12 -4.30 -7.48
CA ASN A 530 -11.93 -4.68 -6.32
C ASN A 530 -13.12 -3.73 -6.13
N VAL A 531 -14.04 -4.11 -5.23
CA VAL A 531 -15.08 -3.24 -4.68
C VAL A 531 -14.72 -2.76 -3.28
N ARG A 532 -15.51 -1.83 -2.72
CA ARG A 532 -15.37 -1.39 -1.33
C ARG A 532 -15.48 -2.59 -0.38
N GLY A 533 -14.59 -2.64 0.61
CA GLY A 533 -14.56 -3.69 1.63
C GLY A 533 -13.70 -4.90 1.25
N GLU A 534 -13.34 -5.06 -0.02
CA GLU A 534 -12.60 -6.24 -0.48
C GLU A 534 -11.13 -5.97 -0.81
N PRO A 535 -10.26 -6.99 -0.69
CA PRO A 535 -8.91 -7.00 -1.26
C PRO A 535 -8.91 -6.94 -2.79
N ILE A 536 -7.78 -6.59 -3.41
CA ILE A 536 -7.57 -6.74 -4.86
C ILE A 536 -7.82 -8.20 -5.26
N VAL A 537 -8.54 -8.46 -6.36
CA VAL A 537 -8.82 -9.81 -6.88
C VAL A 537 -7.52 -10.58 -7.14
N ALA A 538 -7.47 -11.84 -6.74
CA ALA A 538 -6.26 -12.66 -6.86
C ALA A 538 -6.41 -13.75 -7.92
N SER A 539 -7.53 -14.48 -7.91
CA SER A 539 -7.84 -15.56 -8.86
C SER A 539 -8.76 -15.12 -10.01
N PRO A 540 -8.81 -15.88 -11.12
CA PRO A 540 -9.79 -15.65 -12.20
C PRO A 540 -11.23 -15.66 -11.67
N LEU A 541 -11.54 -16.53 -10.71
CA LEU A 541 -12.85 -16.60 -10.08
C LEU A 541 -13.17 -15.35 -9.24
N ASP A 542 -12.19 -14.79 -8.52
CA ASP A 542 -12.38 -13.52 -7.80
C ASP A 542 -12.67 -12.37 -8.79
N ALA A 543 -11.96 -12.35 -9.92
CA ALA A 543 -12.16 -11.36 -10.99
C ALA A 543 -13.55 -11.48 -11.63
N LEU A 544 -14.02 -12.70 -11.93
CA LEU A 544 -15.37 -12.96 -12.43
C LEU A 544 -16.45 -12.51 -11.44
N ARG A 545 -16.31 -12.85 -10.15
CA ARG A 545 -17.25 -12.43 -9.10
C ARG A 545 -17.34 -10.91 -9.01
N CYS A 546 -16.19 -10.24 -8.90
CA CYS A 546 -16.13 -8.78 -8.87
C CYS A 546 -16.70 -8.15 -10.15
N PHE A 547 -16.42 -8.75 -11.31
CA PHE A 547 -16.97 -8.33 -12.59
C PHE A 547 -18.50 -8.36 -12.58
N PHE A 548 -19.13 -9.50 -12.28
CA PHE A 548 -20.59 -9.61 -12.30
C PHE A 548 -21.31 -8.86 -11.16
N GLN A 549 -20.65 -8.57 -10.05
CA GLN A 549 -21.22 -7.78 -8.94
C GLN A 549 -21.21 -6.26 -9.16
N THR A 550 -20.51 -5.79 -10.19
CA THR A 550 -20.34 -4.37 -10.53
C THR A 550 -20.93 -4.07 -11.89
N GLU A 551 -20.93 -2.81 -12.29
CA GLU A 551 -21.37 -2.39 -13.63
C GLU A 551 -20.20 -2.27 -14.62
N MET A 552 -19.11 -3.04 -14.46
CA MET A 552 -18.05 -3.09 -15.48
C MET A 552 -18.61 -3.64 -16.79
N ASP A 553 -18.19 -3.09 -17.93
CA ASP A 553 -18.72 -3.48 -19.23
C ASP A 553 -18.06 -4.78 -19.73
N ILE A 554 -16.73 -4.85 -19.59
CA ILE A 554 -15.89 -5.92 -20.14
C ILE A 554 -14.89 -6.39 -19.08
N LEU A 555 -14.60 -7.68 -19.08
CA LEU A 555 -13.51 -8.28 -18.33
C LEU A 555 -12.52 -8.93 -19.30
N VAL A 556 -11.24 -8.62 -19.13
CA VAL A 556 -10.13 -9.29 -19.80
C VAL A 556 -9.42 -10.18 -18.78
N LEU A 557 -9.39 -11.49 -19.04
CA LEU A 557 -8.62 -12.47 -18.28
C LEU A 557 -7.58 -13.10 -19.21
N GLY A 558 -6.30 -12.75 -19.07
CA GLY A 558 -5.31 -13.22 -20.04
C GLY A 558 -5.67 -12.74 -21.44
N ASN A 559 -5.80 -13.70 -22.37
CA ASN A 559 -6.21 -13.46 -23.76
C ASN A 559 -7.73 -13.61 -24.02
N TYR A 560 -8.54 -13.75 -22.96
CA TYR A 560 -9.98 -13.93 -23.06
C TYR A 560 -10.71 -12.62 -22.78
N ILE A 561 -11.57 -12.20 -23.72
CA ILE A 561 -12.47 -11.05 -23.58
C ILE A 561 -13.87 -11.54 -23.24
N ILE A 562 -14.40 -11.08 -22.11
CA ILE A 562 -15.73 -11.40 -21.61
C ILE A 562 -16.58 -10.14 -21.65
N TYR A 563 -17.63 -10.14 -22.46
CA TYR A 563 -18.62 -9.08 -22.51
C TYR A 563 -19.76 -9.38 -21.54
N LYS A 564 -20.09 -8.43 -20.65
CA LYS A 564 -21.16 -8.63 -19.67
C LYS A 564 -22.51 -8.90 -20.32
N GLU A 565 -22.79 -8.23 -21.44
CA GLU A 565 -24.07 -8.34 -22.15
C GLU A 565 -24.35 -9.74 -22.70
N ARG A 566 -23.32 -10.52 -23.04
CA ARG A 566 -23.43 -11.90 -23.52
C ARG A 566 -23.59 -12.92 -22.38
N ASN A 567 -23.29 -12.50 -21.15
CA ASN A 567 -23.21 -13.36 -19.97
C ASN A 567 -24.25 -13.02 -18.88
N ARG A 568 -25.40 -12.44 -19.26
CA ARG A 568 -26.42 -11.97 -18.30
C ARG A 568 -26.94 -13.08 -17.37
N ASN A 569 -27.18 -14.28 -17.89
CA ASN A 569 -27.69 -15.39 -17.09
C ASN A 569 -26.66 -15.89 -16.06
N VAL A 570 -25.37 -15.92 -16.43
CA VAL A 570 -24.29 -16.35 -15.51
C VAL A 570 -24.04 -15.30 -14.42
N SER A 571 -24.28 -14.02 -14.74
CA SER A 571 -24.17 -12.92 -13.79
C SER A 571 -24.95 -13.19 -12.50
N GLU A 572 -26.17 -13.73 -12.59
CA GLU A 572 -27.02 -14.04 -11.41
C GLU A 572 -26.40 -15.11 -10.50
N THR A 573 -25.70 -16.10 -11.07
CA THR A 573 -25.10 -17.20 -10.31
C THR A 573 -23.81 -16.77 -9.59
N LEU A 574 -23.01 -15.92 -10.23
CA LEU A 574 -21.73 -15.44 -9.69
C LEU A 574 -21.87 -14.18 -8.81
N SER A 575 -22.99 -13.47 -8.90
CA SER A 575 -23.33 -12.32 -8.06
C SER A 575 -23.89 -12.75 -6.70
N LYS A 576 -23.07 -13.35 -5.83
CA LYS A 576 -23.48 -13.48 -4.42
C LYS A 576 -23.69 -12.08 -3.82
N GLN A 577 -24.81 -11.88 -3.10
CA GLN A 577 -25.02 -10.71 -2.25
C GLN A 577 -23.97 -10.69 -1.15
N ILE A 578 -23.04 -9.73 -1.23
CA ILE A 578 -22.15 -9.42 -0.12
C ILE A 578 -22.80 -8.25 0.63
N GLN A 579 -23.02 -8.44 1.94
CA GLN A 579 -23.34 -7.33 2.82
C GLN A 579 -22.10 -6.45 2.91
N TYR A 580 -22.19 -5.23 2.35
CA TYR A 580 -21.13 -4.24 2.52
C TYR A 580 -21.01 -3.91 4.01
N GLU A 581 -19.80 -4.01 4.58
CA GLU A 581 -19.53 -3.33 5.85
C GLU A 581 -19.77 -1.84 5.64
N LEU A 582 -20.77 -1.29 6.33
CA LEU A 582 -20.92 0.14 6.52
C LEU A 582 -19.77 0.59 7.44
N ASP A 583 -19.07 1.67 7.06
CA ASP A 583 -17.95 2.24 7.84
C ASP A 583 -18.43 2.72 9.22
#